data_AF-A0A1Y5U4L2-F1
#
_entry.id   AF-A0A1Y5U4L2-F1
#
_cell.length_a   1.000
_cell.length_b   1.000
_cell.length_c   1.000
_cell.angle_alpha   90.00
_cell.angle_beta   90.00
_cell.angle_gamma   90.00
#
_symmetry.space_group_name_H-M   'P 1'
#
loop_
_entity.id
_entity.type
_entity.pdbx_description
1 polymer ?
#
loop_
_entity_poly.entity_id
_entity_poly.type
_entity_poly.pdbx_seq_one_letter_code
_entity_poly.pdbx_strand_id
1 'polypeptide(L)'
;MQRLDGVPPILTDYNATPFVMYRKDRVRFVTGTENLRSFRLSSDTSTERVIATCCNTPVYLVFKGGHWLSLYGMMWPKGVVPPPEMRTIVSDLPDGAHLPDDIPNAKKRYAQKLVTDIIRRQREVA
;
A
#
# COMPACT_ATOMS: atom_id res chain seq x y z
N MET A 1 -0.18 -16.00 -1.11
CA MET A 1 -1.62 -15.68 -1.15
C MET A 1 -2.14 -16.19 -2.47
N GLN A 2 -3.07 -17.15 -2.44
CA GLN A 2 -3.71 -17.64 -3.65
C GLN A 2 -4.82 -16.66 -4.05
N ARG A 3 -4.88 -16.30 -5.34
CA ARG A 3 -5.97 -15.50 -5.89
C ARG A 3 -7.24 -16.35 -5.88
N LEU A 4 -8.32 -15.83 -5.30
CA LEU A 4 -9.64 -16.45 -5.39
C LEU A 4 -10.33 -16.01 -6.69
N ASP A 5 -11.17 -16.89 -7.24
CA ASP A 5 -11.94 -16.60 -8.44
C ASP A 5 -12.84 -15.38 -8.24
N GLY A 6 -12.91 -14.52 -9.26
CA GLY A 6 -13.70 -13.27 -9.21
C GLY A 6 -13.03 -12.11 -8.46
N VAL A 7 -11.85 -12.27 -7.87
CA VAL A 7 -11.13 -11.16 -7.23
C VAL A 7 -10.35 -10.36 -8.27
N PRO A 8 -10.53 -9.02 -8.33
CA PRO A 8 -9.74 -8.14 -9.18
C PRO A 8 -8.23 -8.29 -8.94
N PRO A 9 -7.37 -8.08 -9.96
CA PRO A 9 -5.93 -8.13 -9.75
C PRO A 9 -5.51 -7.02 -8.78
N ILE A 10 -4.65 -7.38 -7.83
CA ILE A 10 -4.06 -6.43 -6.88
C ILE A 10 -2.88 -5.69 -7.52
N LEU A 11 -2.16 -6.37 -8.42
CA LEU A 11 -0.96 -5.84 -9.04
C LEU A 11 -1.30 -5.00 -10.27
N THR A 12 -0.51 -3.96 -10.48
CA THR A 12 -0.45 -3.20 -11.73
C THR A 12 0.27 -3.99 -12.83
N ASP A 13 0.23 -3.49 -14.05
CA ASP A 13 0.97 -4.04 -15.20
C ASP A 13 2.50 -4.05 -14.98
N TYR A 14 3.00 -3.26 -14.02
CA TYR A 14 4.41 -3.24 -13.62
C TYR A 14 4.73 -4.20 -12.46
N ASN A 15 3.82 -5.12 -12.11
CA ASN A 15 3.91 -5.97 -10.92
C ASN A 15 4.01 -5.20 -9.58
N ALA A 16 3.69 -3.90 -9.58
CA ALA A 16 3.66 -3.08 -8.37
C ALA A 16 2.32 -3.21 -7.63
N THR A 17 2.35 -3.01 -6.32
CA THR A 17 1.14 -2.96 -5.46
C THR A 17 0.72 -1.51 -5.23
N PRO A 18 -0.47 -1.08 -5.68
CA PRO A 18 -0.97 0.27 -5.40
C PRO A 18 -1.26 0.45 -3.91
N PHE A 19 -0.73 1.52 -3.33
CA PHE A 19 -1.02 1.94 -1.96
C PHE A 19 -1.44 3.41 -1.91
N VAL A 20 -2.40 3.70 -1.04
CA VAL A 20 -2.72 5.05 -0.61
C VAL A 20 -2.31 5.19 0.85
N MET A 21 -1.45 6.17 1.15
CA MET A 21 -0.90 6.36 2.49
C MET A 21 -1.81 7.26 3.33
N TYR A 22 -2.24 6.78 4.50
CA TYR A 22 -3.06 7.55 5.44
C TYR A 22 -2.48 7.53 6.84
N ARG A 23 -2.66 8.62 7.59
CA ARG A 23 -2.30 8.66 9.00
C ARG A 23 -3.12 7.63 9.77
N LYS A 24 -2.44 6.75 10.50
CA LYS A 24 -3.09 5.64 11.23
C LYS A 24 -4.12 6.15 12.25
N ASP A 25 -3.87 7.29 12.88
CA ASP A 25 -4.78 7.89 13.86
C ASP A 25 -5.99 8.59 13.23
N ARG A 26 -6.05 8.70 11.90
CA ARG A 26 -7.19 9.25 11.15
C ARG A 26 -8.03 8.17 10.44
N VAL A 27 -7.63 6.90 10.53
CA VAL A 27 -8.36 5.80 9.91
C VAL A 27 -9.20 5.09 10.97
N ARG A 28 -10.50 4.94 10.69
CA ARG A 28 -11.42 4.15 11.51
C ARG A 28 -12.14 3.15 10.61
N PHE A 29 -12.09 1.88 10.98
CA PHE A 29 -12.92 0.84 10.39
C PHE A 29 -14.30 0.89 11.06
N VAL A 30 -15.35 1.11 10.27
CA VAL A 30 -16.72 1.26 10.80
C VAL A 30 -17.31 -0.09 11.20
N THR A 31 -17.01 -1.15 10.43
CA THR A 31 -17.49 -2.53 10.61
C THR A 31 -16.43 -3.52 10.09
N GLY A 32 -16.61 -4.82 10.35
CA GLY A 32 -15.82 -5.88 9.71
C GLY A 32 -14.47 -6.16 10.36
N THR A 33 -14.12 -5.45 11.44
CA THR A 33 -12.82 -5.59 12.12
C THR A 33 -12.62 -6.96 12.74
N GLU A 34 -13.69 -7.64 13.13
CA GLU A 34 -13.69 -9.01 13.66
C GLU A 34 -13.16 -10.03 12.65
N ASN A 35 -13.26 -9.71 11.36
CA ASN A 35 -12.78 -10.52 10.24
C ASN A 35 -11.37 -10.11 9.78
N LEU A 36 -10.70 -9.18 10.47
CA LEU A 36 -9.34 -8.77 10.12
C LEU A 36 -8.30 -9.60 10.87
N ARG A 37 -7.28 -10.06 10.15
CA ARG A 37 -6.13 -10.77 10.75
C ARG A 37 -4.80 -10.22 10.27
N SER A 38 -3.86 -10.26 11.19
CA SER A 38 -2.46 -9.89 10.99
C SER A 38 -1.69 -11.02 10.32
N PHE A 39 -0.91 -10.68 9.31
CA PHE A 39 0.00 -11.59 8.63
C PHE A 39 1.38 -10.95 8.48
N ARG A 40 2.40 -11.66 8.97
CA ARG A 40 3.82 -11.30 8.80
C ARG A 40 4.49 -12.38 7.95
N LEU A 41 5.49 -11.97 7.16
CA LEU A 41 6.26 -12.92 6.34
C LEU A 41 7.18 -13.79 7.21
N SER A 42 7.71 -13.22 8.29
CA SER A 42 8.40 -13.94 9.36
C SER A 42 8.24 -13.18 10.68
N SER A 43 8.57 -13.81 11.81
CA SER A 43 8.55 -13.20 13.15
C SER A 43 9.38 -11.91 13.22
N ASP A 44 10.45 -11.83 12.43
CA ASP A 44 11.45 -10.77 12.52
C ASP A 44 11.12 -9.59 11.58
N THR A 45 10.11 -9.74 10.71
CA THR A 45 9.71 -8.66 9.82
C THR A 45 9.01 -7.54 10.58
N SER A 46 9.51 -6.31 10.44
CA SER A 46 8.90 -5.10 10.98
C SER A 46 7.63 -4.67 10.24
N THR A 47 7.22 -5.41 9.20
CA THR A 47 6.07 -5.09 8.36
C THR A 47 4.97 -6.12 8.57
N GLU A 48 3.76 -5.62 8.77
CA GLU A 48 2.57 -6.40 8.99
C GLU A 48 1.53 -6.08 7.91
N ARG A 49 0.94 -7.13 7.33
CA ARG A 49 -0.18 -7.01 6.40
C ARG A 49 -1.45 -7.43 7.13
N VAL A 50 -2.49 -6.62 7.04
CA VAL A 50 -3.80 -6.96 7.59
C VAL A 50 -4.73 -7.32 6.45
N ILE A 51 -5.40 -8.46 6.63
CA ILE A 51 -6.21 -9.13 5.60
C ILE A 51 -7.61 -9.35 6.14
N ALA A 52 -8.62 -9.25 5.28
CA ALA A 52 -9.97 -9.71 5.55
C ALA A 52 -10.03 -11.22 5.32
N THR A 53 -10.32 -12.00 6.36
CA THR A 53 -10.29 -13.47 6.28
C THR A 53 -11.47 -14.07 5.54
N CYS A 54 -12.58 -13.34 5.39
CA CYS A 54 -13.74 -13.81 4.64
C CYS A 54 -13.47 -13.96 3.13
N CYS A 55 -12.49 -13.23 2.58
CA CYS A 55 -12.23 -13.19 1.14
C CYS A 55 -10.74 -13.08 0.79
N ASN A 56 -9.84 -13.23 1.75
CA ASN A 56 -8.39 -13.04 1.61
C ASN A 56 -7.97 -11.68 1.01
N THR A 57 -8.84 -10.67 1.10
CA THR A 57 -8.55 -9.34 0.55
C THR A 57 -7.58 -8.61 1.46
N PRO A 58 -6.44 -8.12 0.96
CA PRO A 58 -5.55 -7.30 1.75
C PRO A 58 -6.14 -5.90 1.96
N VAL A 59 -6.10 -5.41 3.20
CA VAL A 59 -6.72 -4.13 3.58
C VAL A 59 -5.67 -3.05 3.76
N TYR A 60 -4.62 -3.32 4.55
CA TYR A 60 -3.49 -2.41 4.71
C TYR A 60 -2.20 -3.12 5.06
N LEU A 61 -1.09 -2.41 4.86
CA LEU A 61 0.23 -2.73 5.36
C LEU A 61 0.66 -1.65 6.36
N VAL A 62 1.28 -2.06 7.46
CA VAL A 62 1.78 -1.16 8.50
C VAL A 62 3.18 -1.59 8.96
N PHE A 63 4.03 -0.60 9.20
CA PHE A 63 5.32 -0.82 9.85
C PHE A 63 5.15 -0.80 11.37
N LYS A 64 5.84 -1.69 12.08
CA LYS A 64 5.91 -1.70 13.55
C LYS A 64 6.42 -0.33 14.02
N GLY A 65 5.65 0.33 14.89
CA GLY A 65 5.93 1.69 15.35
C GLY A 65 5.66 2.80 14.32
N GLY A 66 5.12 2.48 13.15
CA GLY A 66 4.79 3.44 12.11
C GLY A 66 3.51 4.25 12.41
N HIS A 67 3.51 5.51 12.01
CA HIS A 67 2.36 6.42 12.13
C HIS A 67 1.38 6.37 10.94
N TRP A 68 1.70 5.59 9.92
CA TRP A 68 0.99 5.56 8.65
C TRP A 68 0.53 4.14 8.30
N LEU A 69 -0.64 4.05 7.68
CA LEU A 69 -1.13 2.86 7.00
C LEU A 69 -0.90 3.01 5.51
N SER A 70 -0.40 1.95 4.87
CA SER A 70 -0.44 1.80 3.42
C SER A 70 -1.71 1.02 3.08
N LEU A 71 -2.81 1.72 2.78
CA LEU A 71 -4.08 1.11 2.40
C LEU A 71 -3.99 0.61 0.95
N TYR A 72 -4.42 -0.62 0.68
CA TYR A 72 -4.36 -1.16 -0.68
C TYR A 72 -5.30 -0.36 -1.59
N GLY A 73 -4.83 0.05 -2.78
CA GLY A 73 -5.59 0.89 -3.69
C GLY A 73 -6.93 0.30 -4.14
N MET A 74 -7.06 -1.03 -4.14
CA MET A 74 -8.31 -1.74 -4.43
C MET A 74 -9.44 -1.45 -3.42
N MET A 75 -9.14 -0.80 -2.29
CA MET A 75 -10.14 -0.36 -1.30
C MET A 75 -10.95 0.85 -1.77
N TRP A 76 -10.55 1.49 -2.87
CA TRP A 76 -11.30 2.58 -3.48
C TRP A 76 -12.23 2.07 -4.58
N PRO A 77 -13.44 2.63 -4.70
CA PRO A 77 -14.26 2.42 -5.88
C PRO A 77 -13.50 2.79 -7.16
N LYS A 78 -13.85 2.13 -8.26
CA LYS A 78 -13.24 2.39 -9.58
C LYS A 78 -13.37 3.88 -9.92
N GLY A 79 -12.25 4.51 -10.29
CA GLY A 79 -12.19 5.93 -10.63
C GLY A 79 -12.08 6.89 -9.45
N VAL A 80 -12.08 6.39 -8.20
CA VAL A 80 -11.99 7.23 -6.99
C VAL A 80 -10.61 7.11 -6.32
N VAL A 81 -9.83 6.08 -6.65
CA VAL A 81 -8.45 5.93 -6.14
C VAL A 81 -7.60 7.13 -6.59
N PRO A 82 -6.88 7.80 -5.67
CA PRO A 82 -5.96 8.86 -6.05
C PRO A 82 -4.90 8.37 -7.05
N PRO A 83 -4.47 9.22 -8.01
CA PRO A 83 -3.39 8.85 -8.93
C PRO A 83 -2.09 8.59 -8.15
N PRO A 84 -1.25 7.63 -8.57
CA PRO A 84 0.01 7.37 -7.91
C PRO A 84 0.96 8.56 -8.07
N GLU A 85 1.61 8.96 -6.98
CA GLU A 85 2.58 10.06 -6.99
C GLU A 85 4.04 9.58 -7.01
N MET A 86 4.28 8.28 -6.78
CA MET A 86 5.62 7.69 -6.70
C MET A 86 5.58 6.16 -6.83
N ARG A 87 6.68 5.57 -7.34
CA ARG A 87 7.02 4.15 -7.18
C ARG A 87 8.16 4.00 -6.17
N THR A 88 8.06 3.03 -5.25
CA THR A 88 9.09 2.75 -4.25
C THR A 88 9.59 1.32 -4.37
N ILE A 89 10.77 1.04 -3.80
CA ILE A 89 11.36 -0.30 -3.78
C ILE A 89 11.62 -0.79 -5.22
N VAL A 90 11.94 0.13 -6.14
CA VAL A 90 12.16 -0.23 -7.55
C VAL A 90 13.41 -1.08 -7.76
N SER A 91 14.30 -1.13 -6.76
CA SER A 91 15.49 -1.99 -6.79
C SER A 91 15.19 -3.48 -6.77
N ASP A 92 13.98 -3.87 -6.36
CA ASP A 92 13.59 -5.28 -6.24
C ASP A 92 12.97 -5.80 -7.55
N LEU A 93 12.88 -4.96 -8.58
CA LEU A 93 12.44 -5.38 -9.90
C LEU A 93 13.48 -6.29 -10.56
N PRO A 94 13.03 -7.27 -11.39
CA PRO A 94 13.95 -8.10 -12.18
C PRO A 94 14.83 -7.27 -13.11
N ASP A 95 16.01 -7.80 -13.44
CA ASP A 95 16.89 -7.20 -14.44
C ASP A 95 16.16 -7.02 -15.77
N GLY A 96 16.32 -5.84 -16.37
CA GLY A 96 15.65 -5.47 -17.63
C GLY A 96 14.20 -4.98 -17.46
N ALA A 97 13.65 -4.93 -16.24
CA ALA A 97 12.35 -4.29 -16.00
C ALA A 97 12.43 -2.79 -16.33
N HIS A 98 11.48 -2.32 -17.13
CA HIS A 98 11.38 -0.91 -17.52
C HIS A 98 10.18 -0.24 -16.84
N LEU A 99 10.43 0.81 -16.08
CA LEU A 99 9.40 1.69 -15.53
C LEU A 99 9.41 3.02 -16.30
N PRO A 100 8.23 3.61 -16.60
CA PRO A 100 8.17 4.97 -17.12
C PRO A 100 8.69 5.99 -16.08
N ASP A 101 9.20 7.11 -16.57
CA ASP A 101 9.68 8.24 -15.75
C ASP A 101 8.61 9.34 -15.59
N ASP A 102 7.34 8.93 -15.60
CA ASP A 102 6.15 9.75 -15.42
C ASP A 102 5.94 10.20 -13.96
N ILE A 103 6.39 9.37 -13.02
CA ILE A 103 6.42 9.65 -11.58
C ILE A 103 7.74 9.14 -10.98
N PRO A 104 8.22 9.72 -9.87
CA PRO A 104 9.49 9.33 -9.26
C PRO A 104 9.62 7.83 -8.98
N ASN A 105 10.72 7.24 -9.44
CA ASN A 105 11.09 5.84 -9.22
C ASN A 105 12.14 5.72 -8.09
N ALA A 106 11.68 5.64 -6.84
CA ALA A 106 12.55 5.58 -5.66
C ALA A 106 13.11 4.16 -5.41
N LYS A 107 14.44 4.05 -5.37
CA LYS A 107 15.14 2.77 -5.12
C LYS A 107 14.75 2.08 -3.82
N LYS A 108 14.46 2.84 -2.75
CA LYS A 108 14.18 2.29 -1.42
C LYS A 108 12.81 2.74 -0.91
N ARG A 109 12.32 2.02 0.10
CA ARG A 109 11.04 2.24 0.82
C ARG A 109 10.87 3.62 1.44
N TYR A 110 11.96 4.37 1.65
CA TYR A 110 11.94 5.69 2.26
C TYR A 110 12.78 6.67 1.43
N ALA A 111 12.17 7.29 0.42
CA ALA A 111 12.67 8.58 -0.04
C ALA A 111 12.17 9.64 0.95
N GLN A 112 12.81 9.75 2.13
CA GLN A 112 12.35 10.58 3.25
C GLN A 112 11.90 11.98 2.80
N LYS A 113 12.68 12.62 1.91
CA LYS A 113 12.37 13.94 1.37
C LYS A 113 11.02 13.97 0.61
N LEU A 114 10.79 13.02 -0.30
CA LEU A 114 9.54 12.96 -1.06
C LEU A 114 8.36 12.47 -0.21
N VAL A 115 8.57 11.55 0.74
CA VAL A 115 7.51 11.11 1.67
C VAL A 115 7.06 12.29 2.52
N THR A 116 7.98 13.13 3.00
CA THR A 116 7.64 14.37 3.73
C THR A 116 6.88 15.37 2.85
N ASP A 117 7.22 15.50 1.56
CA ASP A 117 6.51 16.39 0.63
C ASP A 117 5.07 15.92 0.34
N ILE A 118 4.88 14.61 0.13
CA ILE A 118 3.55 13.99 0.00
C ILE A 118 2.76 14.21 1.30
N ILE A 119 3.38 13.97 2.46
CA ILE A 119 2.77 14.18 3.78
C ILE A 119 2.38 15.65 4.00
N ARG A 120 3.20 16.61 3.55
CA ARG A 120 2.89 18.04 3.67
C ARG A 120 1.66 18.40 2.87
N ARG A 121 1.56 17.94 1.62
CA ARG A 121 0.41 18.18 0.75
C ARG A 121 -0.88 17.56 1.30
N GLN A 122 -0.81 16.35 1.84
CA GLN A 122 -1.96 15.67 2.47
C GLN A 122 -2.44 16.35 3.79
N ARG A 123 -1.64 17.27 4.37
CA ARG A 123 -2.07 18.12 5.50
C ARG A 123 -2.78 19.40 5.05
N GLU A 124 -2.58 19.84 3.81
CA GLU A 124 -3.16 21.08 3.27
C GLU A 124 -4.58 20.87 2.71
N VAL A 125 -5.00 19.61 2.51
CA VAL A 125 -6.29 19.22 1.91
C VAL A 125 -7.32 18.77 2.96
N ALA A 126 -7.00 18.87 4.27
CA ALA A 126 -7.88 18.48 5.38
C ALA A 126 -8.11 19.66 6.32
#